data_AF-A0A5M9I2U7-F1
#
_entry.id   AF-A0A5M9I2U7-F1
#
_cell.length_a   1.000
_cell.length_b   1.000
_cell.length_c   1.000
_cell.angle_alpha   90.00
_cell.angle_beta   90.00
_cell.angle_gamma   90.00
#
_symmetry.space_group_name_H-M   'P 1'
#
loop_
_entity.id
_entity.type
_entity.pdbx_description
1 polymer ?
#
loop_
_entity_poly.entity_id
_entity_poly.type
_entity_poly.pdbx_seq_one_letter_code
_entity_poly.pdbx_strand_id
1 'polypeptide(L)'
;MLRCLGADQKQIRRFVRREALGWCKSAIPAGLILSVIVVWGLCAMLRFLSPTYFAGMPAVGISPIGLAAGALIGFITVLLAARSPAKKASKVSPLTAVSGNAGTVSAVRKAANTRMFHIETALGVHHAAGSRKNFILMAGSFAFSIILFLSFSPAIDFMNHALKPLQPSAPDLSIETPDNDNSISKELADTLKENPVVKRVYGRSYYSDIPAEVSGESFTVYLVSYEEEQFRWAEDDLINGSFEGSVSGNGVLAVYMDPDRTFDPGEQMTLGLPSGTETVEICGSLAENMFNVPDGAVLFICSEDLFEELTGIGQYSVIDVQFTADVTDQDVEEIRSLAGDGFTVEDYRMGNSEVRGAYYSFALFLYGFLAVIALISIFNIINSIAMSVSARINEYGAMRAIGMSSAQMIRTVAAETATYVFWGIAAGCAAGLPLNYKIYDMLVTFRWGDAWYFPTTAVVVIIGVMILSGAAAVCGPSRRIHEMSIVDTISAL
;
A
#
# COMPACT_ATOMS: atom_id res chain seq x y z
N MET A 1 -42.94 -23.41 -11.73
CA MET A 1 -43.51 -24.57 -11.01
C MET A 1 -44.35 -24.22 -9.77
N LEU A 2 -43.82 -23.62 -8.68
CA LEU A 2 -44.63 -23.36 -7.46
C LEU A 2 -45.92 -22.54 -7.71
N ARG A 3 -45.89 -21.60 -8.66
CA ARG A 3 -47.08 -20.84 -9.10
C ARG A 3 -48.09 -21.65 -9.88
N CYS A 4 -47.61 -22.66 -10.59
CA CYS A 4 -48.44 -23.61 -11.35
C CYS A 4 -49.18 -24.54 -10.38
N LEU A 5 -48.61 -24.76 -9.19
CA LEU A 5 -49.22 -25.49 -8.07
C LEU A 5 -50.14 -24.62 -7.18
N GLY A 6 -50.44 -23.38 -7.58
CA GLY A 6 -51.37 -22.49 -6.87
C GLY A 6 -50.76 -21.64 -5.74
N ALA A 7 -49.43 -21.57 -5.61
CA ALA A 7 -48.80 -20.76 -4.56
C ALA A 7 -48.99 -19.24 -4.78
N ASP A 8 -49.48 -18.53 -3.77
CA ASP A 8 -49.68 -17.07 -3.81
C ASP A 8 -48.34 -16.29 -3.75
N GLN A 9 -48.36 -15.04 -4.21
CA GLN A 9 -47.26 -14.06 -4.12
C GLN A 9 -46.64 -13.96 -2.72
N LYS A 10 -47.48 -13.98 -1.68
CA LYS A 10 -46.99 -13.92 -0.29
C LYS A 10 -46.24 -15.19 0.10
N GLN A 11 -46.74 -16.36 -0.31
CA GLN A 11 -46.11 -17.65 -0.04
C GLN A 11 -44.74 -17.76 -0.72
N ILE A 12 -44.63 -17.34 -1.98
CA ILE A 12 -43.36 -17.37 -2.73
C ILE A 12 -42.32 -16.46 -2.09
N ARG A 13 -42.70 -15.22 -1.72
CA ARG A 13 -41.78 -14.32 -0.99
C ARG A 13 -41.29 -14.93 0.31
N ARG A 14 -42.19 -15.63 1.03
CA ARG A 14 -41.85 -16.30 2.28
C ARG A 14 -40.90 -17.48 2.04
N PHE A 15 -41.11 -18.28 1.01
CA PHE A 15 -40.23 -19.39 0.65
C PHE A 15 -38.82 -18.91 0.30
N VAL A 16 -38.68 -17.94 -0.60
CA VAL A 16 -37.36 -17.39 -0.98
C VAL A 16 -36.61 -16.81 0.22
N ARG A 17 -37.31 -16.09 1.11
CA ARG A 17 -36.70 -15.59 2.35
C ARG A 17 -36.30 -16.71 3.31
N ARG A 18 -37.12 -17.76 3.44
CA ARG A 18 -36.83 -18.89 4.31
C ARG A 18 -35.65 -19.71 3.80
N GLU A 19 -35.50 -19.82 2.49
CA GLU A 19 -34.33 -20.42 1.86
C GLU A 19 -33.06 -19.60 2.13
N ALA A 20 -33.12 -18.28 1.93
CA ALA A 20 -32.01 -17.38 2.29
C ALA A 20 -31.62 -17.48 3.78
N LEU A 21 -32.61 -17.56 4.68
CA LEU A 21 -32.40 -17.80 6.11
C LEU A 21 -31.86 -19.20 6.40
N GLY A 22 -32.15 -20.18 5.55
CA GLY A 22 -31.58 -21.53 5.62
C GLY A 22 -30.07 -21.48 5.42
N TRP A 23 -29.60 -20.74 4.42
CA TRP A 23 -28.17 -20.53 4.16
C TRP A 23 -27.44 -19.85 5.32
N CYS A 24 -28.10 -18.94 6.06
CA CYS A 24 -27.51 -18.31 7.24
C CYS A 24 -27.08 -19.32 8.31
N LYS A 25 -27.74 -20.49 8.41
CA LYS A 25 -27.43 -21.49 9.44
C LYS A 25 -26.02 -22.09 9.30
N SER A 26 -25.50 -22.17 8.08
CA SER A 26 -24.14 -22.66 7.82
C SER A 26 -23.18 -21.51 7.55
N ALA A 27 -23.59 -20.50 6.79
CA ALA A 27 -22.72 -19.40 6.39
C ALA A 27 -22.28 -18.51 7.55
N ILE A 28 -23.18 -18.17 8.48
CA ILE A 28 -22.82 -17.30 9.62
C ILE A 28 -21.84 -18.02 10.55
N PRO A 29 -22.09 -19.27 11.03
CA PRO A 29 -21.11 -19.96 11.85
C PRO A 29 -19.76 -20.17 11.16
N ALA A 30 -19.75 -20.55 9.88
CA ALA A 30 -18.51 -20.71 9.13
C ALA A 30 -17.72 -19.39 9.03
N GLY A 31 -18.42 -18.28 8.72
CA GLY A 31 -17.81 -16.95 8.66
C GLY A 31 -17.28 -16.48 10.02
N LEU A 32 -18.00 -16.74 11.10
CA LEU A 32 -17.56 -16.42 12.46
C LEU A 32 -16.32 -17.24 12.85
N ILE A 33 -16.31 -18.55 12.60
CA ILE A 33 -15.14 -19.41 12.86
C ILE A 33 -13.92 -18.92 12.08
N LEU A 34 -14.09 -18.65 10.78
CA LEU A 34 -13.01 -18.11 9.95
C LEU A 34 -12.51 -16.75 10.48
N SER A 35 -13.43 -15.87 10.89
CA SER A 35 -13.06 -14.57 11.45
C SER A 35 -12.26 -14.69 12.74
N VAL A 36 -12.59 -15.66 13.61
CA VAL A 36 -11.84 -15.93 14.84
C VAL A 36 -10.43 -16.39 14.51
N ILE A 37 -10.27 -17.30 13.55
CA ILE A 37 -8.94 -17.79 13.11
C ILE A 37 -8.11 -16.63 12.56
N VAL A 38 -8.71 -15.77 11.72
CA VAL A 38 -8.01 -14.58 11.18
C VAL A 38 -7.61 -13.62 12.31
N VAL A 39 -8.50 -13.36 13.27
CA VAL A 39 -8.19 -12.51 14.43
C VAL A 39 -7.06 -13.10 15.27
N TRP A 40 -7.04 -14.41 15.51
CA TRP A 40 -5.91 -15.05 16.20
C TRP A 40 -4.60 -14.90 15.44
N GLY A 41 -4.61 -15.07 14.12
CA GLY A 41 -3.45 -14.83 13.28
C GLY A 41 -2.95 -13.38 13.37
N LEU A 42 -3.86 -12.41 13.30
CA LEU A 42 -3.52 -10.98 13.44
C LEU A 42 -3.01 -10.64 14.84
N CYS A 43 -3.61 -11.17 15.91
CA CYS A 43 -3.12 -10.98 17.27
C CYS A 43 -1.73 -11.60 17.47
N ALA A 44 -1.48 -12.79 16.92
CA ALA A 44 -0.16 -13.41 16.96
C ALA A 44 0.88 -12.58 16.19
N MET A 45 0.51 -12.06 15.01
CA MET A 45 1.36 -11.19 14.21
C MET A 45 1.67 -9.87 14.92
N LEU A 46 0.68 -9.21 15.55
CA LEU A 46 0.90 -7.99 16.34
C LEU A 46 1.83 -8.23 17.54
N ARG A 47 1.66 -9.36 18.24
CA ARG A 47 2.56 -9.75 19.34
C ARG A 47 3.99 -9.96 18.88
N PHE A 48 4.18 -10.50 17.68
CA PHE A 48 5.49 -10.73 17.09
C PHE A 48 6.13 -9.42 16.62
N LEU A 49 5.37 -8.56 15.93
CA LEU A 49 5.88 -7.30 15.36
C LEU A 49 6.08 -6.20 16.41
N SER A 50 5.31 -6.23 17.49
CA SER A 50 5.24 -5.16 18.48
C SER A 50 5.04 -5.75 19.88
N PRO A 51 6.03 -6.50 20.40
CA PRO A 51 5.93 -7.15 21.70
C PRO A 51 5.72 -6.12 22.81
N THR A 52 6.36 -4.94 22.73
CA THR A 52 6.26 -3.89 23.74
C THR A 52 4.82 -3.44 23.98
N TYR A 53 4.03 -3.27 22.91
CA TYR A 53 2.63 -2.81 23.04
C TYR A 53 1.62 -3.96 23.22
N PHE A 54 1.90 -5.15 22.66
CA PHE A 54 0.91 -6.22 22.54
C PHE A 54 1.24 -7.50 23.32
N ALA A 55 2.33 -7.57 24.08
CA ALA A 55 2.68 -8.77 24.87
C ALA A 55 1.55 -9.24 25.80
N GLY A 56 0.83 -8.29 26.42
CA GLY A 56 -0.30 -8.58 27.30
C GLY A 56 -1.59 -9.02 26.60
N MET A 57 -1.67 -8.89 25.26
CA MET A 57 -2.85 -9.29 24.50
C MET A 57 -2.94 -10.83 24.41
N PRO A 58 -4.08 -11.45 24.75
CA PRO A 58 -4.21 -12.91 24.63
C PRO A 58 -4.09 -13.33 23.17
N ALA A 59 -3.17 -14.26 22.86
CA ALA A 59 -3.00 -14.78 21.50
C ALA A 59 -4.27 -15.50 21.00
N VAL A 60 -4.98 -16.15 21.92
CA VAL A 60 -6.24 -16.86 21.66
C VAL A 60 -7.34 -16.19 22.48
N GLY A 61 -7.82 -15.05 22.00
CA GLY A 61 -8.96 -14.33 22.56
C GLY A 61 -10.21 -14.52 21.69
N ILE A 62 -11.39 -14.56 22.30
CA ILE A 62 -12.67 -14.52 21.58
C ILE A 62 -13.42 -13.27 22.05
N SER A 63 -13.89 -12.45 21.11
CA SER A 63 -14.70 -11.25 21.41
C SER A 63 -16.19 -11.56 21.19
N PRO A 64 -17.00 -11.76 22.26
CA PRO A 64 -18.42 -12.07 22.12
C PRO A 64 -19.19 -10.94 21.42
N ILE A 65 -18.79 -9.69 21.69
CA ILE A 65 -19.40 -8.49 21.09
C ILE A 65 -19.11 -8.47 19.59
N GLY A 66 -17.88 -8.74 19.18
CA GLY A 66 -17.49 -8.80 17.77
C GLY A 66 -18.26 -9.89 17.01
N LEU A 67 -18.39 -11.08 17.60
CA LEU A 67 -19.14 -12.18 17.00
C LEU A 67 -20.64 -11.87 16.91
N ALA A 68 -21.23 -11.30 17.95
CA ALA A 68 -22.65 -10.91 17.95
C ALA A 68 -22.93 -9.82 16.90
N ALA A 69 -22.08 -8.80 16.81
CA ALA A 69 -22.18 -7.74 15.81
C ALA A 69 -22.04 -8.29 14.39
N GLY A 70 -21.02 -9.12 14.14
CA GLY A 70 -20.81 -9.76 12.84
C GLY A 70 -21.98 -10.65 12.42
N ALA A 71 -22.53 -11.45 13.35
CA ALA A 71 -23.71 -12.27 13.10
C ALA A 71 -24.94 -11.42 12.76
N LEU A 72 -25.17 -10.33 13.51
CA LEU A 72 -26.29 -9.42 13.28
C LEU A 72 -26.19 -8.72 11.93
N ILE A 73 -25.02 -8.15 11.60
CA ILE A 73 -24.80 -7.46 10.32
C ILE A 73 -24.92 -8.44 9.15
N GLY A 74 -24.34 -9.64 9.27
CA GLY A 74 -24.46 -10.69 8.26
C GLY A 74 -25.92 -11.09 8.03
N PHE A 75 -26.67 -11.29 9.12
CA PHE A 75 -28.09 -11.62 9.06
C PHE A 75 -28.95 -10.52 8.41
N ILE A 76 -28.74 -9.26 8.80
CA ILE A 76 -29.44 -8.11 8.21
C ILE A 76 -29.10 -7.97 6.72
N THR A 77 -27.82 -8.13 6.35
CA THR A 77 -27.36 -8.06 4.97
C THR A 77 -28.05 -9.11 4.10
N VAL A 78 -28.13 -10.37 4.56
CA VAL A 78 -28.84 -11.44 3.83
C VAL A 78 -30.34 -11.12 3.70
N LEU A 79 -30.97 -10.61 4.76
CA LEU A 79 -32.38 -10.23 4.72
C LEU A 79 -32.64 -9.10 3.71
N LEU A 80 -31.77 -8.10 3.62
CA LEU A 80 -31.87 -7.01 2.65
C LEU A 80 -31.64 -7.52 1.24
N ALA A 81 -30.58 -8.33 1.01
CA ALA A 81 -30.24 -8.91 -0.27
C ALA A 81 -31.37 -9.79 -0.83
N ALA A 82 -32.02 -10.60 0.02
CA ALA A 82 -33.12 -11.48 -0.37
C ALA A 82 -34.41 -10.74 -0.79
N ARG A 83 -34.56 -9.44 -0.48
CA ARG A 83 -35.79 -8.68 -0.82
C ARG A 83 -36.02 -8.57 -2.32
N SER A 84 -34.98 -8.25 -3.08
CA SER A 84 -35.10 -8.04 -4.53
C SER A 84 -35.40 -9.35 -5.27
N PRO A 85 -34.68 -10.46 -5.05
CA PRO A 85 -35.02 -11.77 -5.61
C PRO A 85 -36.40 -12.26 -5.21
N ALA A 86 -36.80 -12.14 -3.94
CA ALA A 86 -38.13 -12.57 -3.47
C ALA A 86 -39.26 -11.80 -4.17
N LYS A 87 -39.11 -10.47 -4.33
CA LYS A 87 -40.05 -9.65 -5.10
C LYS A 87 -40.05 -10.07 -6.57
N LYS A 88 -38.85 -10.27 -7.14
CA LYS A 88 -38.53 -10.94 -8.43
C LYS A 88 -39.45 -12.13 -8.71
N ALA A 89 -39.21 -13.19 -7.96
CA ALA A 89 -39.85 -14.50 -8.08
C ALA A 89 -41.37 -14.44 -7.90
N SER A 90 -41.85 -13.59 -6.98
CA SER A 90 -43.29 -13.42 -6.74
C SER A 90 -44.05 -12.75 -7.88
N LYS A 91 -43.38 -12.15 -8.87
CA LYS A 91 -44.05 -11.48 -10.01
C LYS A 91 -44.14 -12.35 -11.26
N VAL A 92 -43.44 -13.49 -11.31
CA VAL A 92 -43.44 -14.40 -12.48
C VAL A 92 -44.82 -15.02 -12.66
N SER A 93 -45.43 -15.07 -13.84
CA SER A 93 -46.78 -15.67 -13.98
C SER A 93 -46.74 -17.22 -13.94
N PRO A 94 -47.85 -17.92 -13.64
CA PRO A 94 -47.91 -19.38 -13.75
C PRO A 94 -47.56 -19.89 -15.15
N LEU A 95 -48.04 -19.23 -16.20
CA LEU A 95 -47.75 -19.55 -17.60
C LEU A 95 -46.26 -19.41 -17.93
N THR A 96 -45.64 -18.31 -17.47
CA THR A 96 -44.19 -18.08 -17.58
C THR A 96 -43.38 -19.15 -16.84
N ALA A 97 -43.89 -19.64 -15.71
CA ALA A 97 -43.22 -20.63 -14.89
C ALA A 97 -43.41 -22.08 -15.37
N VAL A 98 -44.33 -22.34 -16.31
CA VAL A 98 -44.48 -23.62 -17.04
C VAL A 98 -43.69 -23.59 -18.34
N SER A 99 -43.78 -22.49 -19.09
CA SER A 99 -43.11 -22.35 -20.39
C SER A 99 -41.60 -22.18 -20.31
N GLY A 100 -41.03 -22.00 -19.12
CA GLY A 100 -39.58 -21.71 -18.95
C GLY A 100 -39.15 -20.34 -19.49
N ASN A 101 -40.02 -19.66 -20.26
CA ASN A 101 -39.72 -18.44 -20.99
C ASN A 101 -39.90 -17.20 -20.09
N ALA A 102 -39.12 -17.15 -19.01
CA ALA A 102 -39.13 -16.07 -18.03
C ALA A 102 -38.41 -14.79 -18.49
N GLY A 103 -37.75 -14.83 -19.65
CA GLY A 103 -37.07 -13.69 -20.23
C GLY A 103 -38.04 -12.77 -20.98
N THR A 104 -38.05 -11.49 -20.62
CA THR A 104 -38.35 -10.46 -21.62
C THR A 104 -37.22 -10.51 -22.64
N VAL A 105 -37.38 -11.25 -23.73
CA VAL A 105 -36.51 -11.11 -24.90
C VAL A 105 -36.73 -9.69 -25.40
N SER A 106 -35.88 -8.76 -24.99
CA SER A 106 -35.89 -7.43 -25.58
C SER A 106 -35.55 -7.62 -27.04
N ALA A 107 -36.49 -7.28 -27.93
CA ALA A 107 -36.25 -7.36 -29.36
C ALA A 107 -34.94 -6.61 -29.68
N VAL A 108 -33.95 -7.33 -30.20
CA VAL A 108 -32.66 -6.76 -30.61
C VAL A 108 -32.94 -5.77 -31.73
N ARG A 109 -32.93 -4.47 -31.41
CA ARG A 109 -33.26 -3.40 -32.37
C ARG A 109 -32.14 -3.13 -33.38
N LYS A 110 -30.91 -3.59 -33.11
CA LYS A 110 -29.74 -3.33 -33.93
C LYS A 110 -28.75 -4.49 -33.80
N ALA A 111 -28.23 -4.98 -34.93
CA ALA A 111 -27.21 -6.04 -34.94
C ALA A 111 -25.86 -5.51 -34.43
N ALA A 112 -25.03 -6.42 -33.91
CA ALA A 112 -23.66 -6.11 -33.54
C ALA A 112 -22.86 -5.66 -34.77
N ASN A 113 -22.07 -4.59 -34.63
CA ASN A 113 -21.20 -4.13 -35.72
C ASN A 113 -19.91 -4.96 -35.72
N THR A 114 -19.75 -5.79 -36.74
CA THR A 114 -18.63 -6.73 -36.89
C THR A 114 -17.49 -6.21 -37.77
N ARG A 115 -17.53 -4.93 -38.19
CA ARG A 115 -16.51 -4.37 -39.10
C ARG A 115 -15.11 -4.25 -38.49
N MET A 116 -15.02 -3.96 -37.19
CA MET A 116 -13.74 -3.72 -36.51
C MET A 116 -13.23 -4.91 -35.69
N PHE A 117 -14.09 -5.87 -35.36
CA PHE A 117 -13.76 -6.96 -34.45
C PHE A 117 -14.30 -8.28 -34.98
N HIS A 118 -13.63 -9.38 -34.63
CA HIS A 118 -14.19 -10.72 -34.81
C HIS A 118 -15.58 -10.83 -34.19
N ILE A 119 -16.44 -11.66 -34.80
CA ILE A 119 -17.86 -11.80 -34.45
C ILE A 119 -18.03 -12.04 -32.94
N GLU A 120 -17.23 -12.92 -32.34
CA GLU A 120 -17.27 -13.19 -30.89
C GLU A 120 -17.03 -11.95 -30.01
N THR A 121 -16.05 -11.11 -30.36
CA THR A 121 -15.68 -9.91 -29.61
C THR A 121 -16.71 -8.81 -29.80
N ALA A 122 -17.16 -8.59 -31.04
CA ALA A 122 -18.22 -7.64 -31.36
C ALA A 122 -19.52 -7.98 -30.62
N LEU A 123 -19.85 -9.27 -30.55
CA LEU A 123 -21.01 -9.76 -29.82
C LEU A 123 -20.86 -9.55 -28.31
N GLY A 124 -19.68 -9.77 -27.75
CA GLY A 124 -19.41 -9.54 -26.32
C GLY A 124 -19.56 -8.07 -25.91
N VAL A 125 -18.98 -7.15 -26.69
CA VAL A 125 -19.14 -5.70 -26.47
C VAL A 125 -20.61 -5.29 -26.62
N HIS A 126 -21.30 -5.83 -27.63
CA HIS A 126 -22.72 -5.56 -27.85
C HIS A 126 -23.59 -6.09 -26.69
N HIS A 127 -23.29 -7.28 -26.16
CA HIS A 127 -23.95 -7.81 -24.98
C HIS A 127 -23.73 -6.91 -23.77
N ALA A 128 -22.48 -6.51 -23.52
CA ALA A 128 -22.15 -5.63 -22.40
C ALA A 128 -22.97 -4.34 -22.44
N ALA A 129 -22.99 -3.66 -23.58
CA ALA A 129 -23.65 -2.37 -23.78
C ALA A 129 -25.18 -2.47 -24.02
N GLY A 130 -25.69 -3.66 -24.35
CA GLY A 130 -27.08 -3.87 -24.76
C GLY A 130 -28.12 -3.62 -23.66
N SER A 131 -27.73 -3.75 -22.38
CA SER A 131 -28.59 -3.42 -21.24
C SER A 131 -27.97 -2.28 -20.44
N ARG A 132 -28.43 -1.04 -20.66
CA ARG A 132 -27.96 0.15 -19.92
C ARG A 132 -27.97 -0.04 -18.41
N LYS A 133 -29.00 -0.70 -17.87
CA LYS A 133 -29.12 -0.95 -16.42
C LYS A 133 -28.05 -1.91 -15.91
N ASN A 134 -27.82 -3.02 -16.62
CA ASN A 134 -26.79 -3.98 -16.22
C ASN A 134 -25.41 -3.37 -16.42
N PHE A 135 -25.19 -2.66 -17.51
CA PHE A 135 -23.93 -1.98 -17.78
C PHE A 135 -23.56 -1.00 -16.66
N ILE A 136 -24.48 -0.09 -16.29
CA ILE A 136 -24.25 0.87 -15.20
C ILE A 136 -24.03 0.14 -13.87
N LEU A 137 -24.80 -0.91 -13.58
CA LEU A 137 -24.65 -1.67 -12.34
C LEU A 137 -23.29 -2.37 -12.25
N MET A 138 -22.86 -3.01 -13.33
CA MET A 138 -21.60 -3.75 -13.41
C MET A 138 -20.40 -2.80 -13.38
N ALA A 139 -20.34 -1.85 -14.33
CA ALA A 139 -19.26 -0.88 -14.40
C ALA A 139 -19.20 0.00 -13.14
N GLY A 140 -20.35 0.39 -12.59
CA GLY A 140 -20.42 1.15 -11.34
C GLY A 140 -19.94 0.37 -10.11
N SER A 141 -20.26 -0.93 -10.02
CA SER A 141 -19.76 -1.80 -8.96
C SER A 141 -18.23 -1.93 -9.01
N PHE A 142 -17.67 -2.03 -10.21
CA PHE A 142 -16.23 -2.11 -10.44
C PHE A 142 -15.54 -0.77 -10.16
N ALA A 143 -16.16 0.33 -10.60
CA ALA A 143 -15.69 1.69 -10.31
C ALA A 143 -15.67 1.95 -8.79
N PHE A 144 -16.69 1.49 -8.06
CA PHE A 144 -16.76 1.66 -6.61
C PHE A 144 -15.58 1.00 -5.89
N SER A 145 -15.13 -0.18 -6.33
CA SER A 145 -13.93 -0.83 -5.80
C SER A 145 -12.66 0.02 -5.97
N ILE A 146 -12.48 0.65 -7.14
CA ILE A 146 -11.35 1.56 -7.37
C ILE A 146 -11.46 2.81 -6.50
N ILE A 147 -12.64 3.42 -6.47
CA ILE A 147 -12.88 4.63 -5.67
C ILE A 147 -12.56 4.35 -4.20
N LEU A 148 -13.02 3.22 -3.66
CA LEU A 148 -12.77 2.85 -2.27
C LEU A 148 -11.27 2.63 -2.02
N PHE A 149 -10.58 1.91 -2.89
CA PHE A 149 -9.14 1.66 -2.77
C PHE A 149 -8.31 2.95 -2.86
N LEU A 150 -8.56 3.78 -3.88
CA LEU A 150 -7.87 5.07 -4.06
C LEU A 150 -8.21 6.07 -2.96
N SER A 151 -9.42 6.04 -2.40
CA SER A 151 -9.79 6.93 -1.29
C SER A 151 -9.04 6.62 0.00
N PHE A 152 -8.64 5.36 0.19
CA PHE A 152 -7.95 4.91 1.40
C PHE A 152 -6.42 5.01 1.27
N SER A 153 -5.87 5.00 0.06
CA SER A 153 -4.42 5.01 -0.14
C SER A 153 -3.67 6.21 0.48
N PRO A 154 -4.20 7.45 0.54
CA PRO A 154 -3.53 8.56 1.22
C PRO A 154 -3.30 8.33 2.73
N ALA A 155 -3.98 7.36 3.33
CA ALA A 155 -3.72 6.98 4.72
C ALA A 155 -2.32 6.37 4.90
N ILE A 156 -1.74 5.76 3.85
CA ILE A 156 -0.35 5.27 3.87
C ILE A 156 0.62 6.45 3.92
N ASP A 157 0.41 7.46 3.07
CA ASP A 157 1.21 8.68 3.07
C ASP A 157 1.15 9.38 4.43
N PHE A 158 -0.06 9.51 4.97
CA PHE A 158 -0.26 10.03 6.31
C PHE A 158 0.50 9.22 7.36
N MET A 159 0.47 7.88 7.29
CA MET A 159 1.20 7.02 8.22
C MET A 159 2.70 7.26 8.14
N ASN A 160 3.29 7.31 6.94
CA ASN A 160 4.73 7.49 6.78
C ASN A 160 5.21 8.86 7.31
N HIS A 161 4.37 9.90 7.23
CA HIS A 161 4.67 11.20 7.83
C HIS A 161 4.43 11.24 9.35
N ALA A 162 3.34 10.61 9.81
CA ALA A 162 2.98 10.61 11.23
C ALA A 162 3.85 9.67 12.08
N LEU A 163 4.32 8.58 11.48
CA LEU A 163 5.20 7.58 12.07
C LEU A 163 6.41 7.47 11.16
N LYS A 164 7.43 8.31 11.39
CA LYS A 164 8.70 8.20 10.67
C LYS A 164 9.27 6.79 10.92
N PRO A 165 9.43 5.96 9.87
CA PRO A 165 10.09 4.67 10.04
C PRO A 165 11.52 4.91 10.51
N LEU A 166 12.08 3.96 11.26
CA LEU A 166 13.50 4.02 11.60
C LEU A 166 14.32 4.02 10.32
N GLN A 167 15.17 5.03 10.19
CA GLN A 167 16.11 5.12 9.09
C GLN A 167 17.16 4.00 9.21
N PRO A 168 17.76 3.57 8.08
CA PRO A 168 18.85 2.59 8.09
C PRO A 168 20.06 3.01 8.95
N SER A 169 20.24 4.32 9.13
CA SER A 169 21.28 4.98 9.92
C SER A 169 20.93 5.11 11.42
N ALA A 170 19.78 4.61 11.87
CA ALA A 170 19.39 4.72 13.28
C ALA A 170 20.34 3.88 14.16
N PRO A 171 21.01 4.48 15.15
CA PRO A 171 21.88 3.74 16.06
C PRO A 171 21.07 2.96 17.09
N ASP A 172 21.65 1.86 17.58
CA ASP A 172 21.14 1.15 18.76
C ASP A 172 21.79 1.69 20.05
N LEU A 173 23.03 2.17 19.95
CA LEU A 173 23.76 2.84 21.02
C LEU A 173 24.54 4.01 20.41
N SER A 174 24.53 5.17 21.08
CA SER A 174 25.34 6.33 20.72
C SER A 174 26.31 6.64 21.85
N ILE A 175 27.59 6.86 21.52
CA ILE A 175 28.63 7.34 22.42
C ILE A 175 28.95 8.77 21.99
N GLU A 176 28.64 9.74 22.84
CA GLU A 176 28.68 11.15 22.51
C GLU A 176 29.56 11.93 23.46
N THR A 177 30.26 12.92 22.91
CA THR A 177 30.96 13.92 23.71
C THR A 177 30.00 14.98 24.22
N PRO A 178 30.20 15.50 25.45
CA PRO A 178 29.57 16.75 25.85
C PRO A 178 29.88 17.88 24.87
N ASP A 179 28.88 18.71 24.56
CA ASP A 179 29.01 19.91 23.72
C ASP A 179 29.57 19.70 22.30
N ASN A 180 29.46 18.49 21.75
CA ASN A 180 29.96 18.13 20.41
C ASN A 180 31.47 18.35 20.20
N ASP A 181 32.27 18.25 21.27
CA ASP A 181 33.74 18.30 21.14
C ASP A 181 34.28 17.05 20.43
N ASN A 182 35.31 17.16 19.59
CA ASN A 182 35.86 16.00 18.89
C ASN A 182 36.97 15.37 19.73
N SER A 183 36.59 14.55 20.73
CA SER A 183 37.53 13.94 21.67
C SER A 183 37.50 12.41 21.71
N ILE A 184 36.57 11.77 21.01
CA ILE A 184 36.50 10.30 20.94
C ILE A 184 37.53 9.80 19.94
N SER A 185 38.37 8.85 20.35
CA SER A 185 39.45 8.35 19.50
C SER A 185 38.95 7.39 18.41
N LYS A 186 39.57 7.42 17.23
CA LYS A 186 39.29 6.47 16.14
C LYS A 186 39.59 5.02 16.55
N GLU A 187 40.56 4.79 17.43
CA GLU A 187 40.86 3.43 17.91
C GLU A 187 39.72 2.79 18.72
N LEU A 188 38.90 3.60 19.41
CA LEU A 188 37.70 3.10 20.07
C LEU A 188 36.71 2.55 19.04
N ALA A 189 36.50 3.25 17.93
CA ALA A 189 35.63 2.79 16.85
C ALA A 189 36.12 1.45 16.28
N ASP A 190 37.42 1.31 16.03
CA ASP A 190 38.02 0.07 15.52
C ASP A 190 37.87 -1.09 16.52
N THR A 191 38.10 -0.82 17.81
CA THR A 191 37.90 -1.81 18.88
C THR A 191 36.45 -2.29 18.96
N LEU A 192 35.49 -1.37 18.79
CA LEU A 192 34.06 -1.71 18.78
C LEU A 192 33.69 -2.52 17.53
N LYS A 193 34.28 -2.22 16.36
CA LYS A 193 34.06 -2.98 15.11
C LYS A 193 34.50 -4.44 15.23
N GLU A 194 35.52 -4.74 16.03
CA GLU A 194 36.00 -6.12 16.26
C GLU A 194 35.10 -6.95 17.19
N ASN A 195 34.16 -6.32 17.90
CA ASN A 195 33.30 -7.03 18.84
C ASN A 195 32.24 -7.88 18.10
N PRO A 196 32.07 -9.18 18.44
CA PRO A 196 31.15 -10.07 17.73
C PRO A 196 29.67 -9.69 17.82
N VAL A 197 29.26 -8.92 18.83
CA VAL A 197 27.86 -8.47 18.97
C VAL A 197 27.56 -7.20 18.18
N VAL A 198 28.59 -6.53 17.67
CA VAL A 198 28.49 -5.29 16.90
C VAL A 198 28.38 -5.61 15.42
N LYS A 199 27.32 -5.09 14.78
CA LYS A 199 27.08 -5.26 13.35
C LYS A 199 27.75 -4.16 12.53
N ARG A 200 27.70 -2.92 13.01
CA ARG A 200 28.30 -1.75 12.37
C ARG A 200 28.64 -0.69 13.41
N VAL A 201 29.71 0.06 13.15
CA VAL A 201 30.12 1.25 13.90
C VAL A 201 30.44 2.33 12.88
N TYR A 202 29.95 3.55 13.12
CA TYR A 202 30.25 4.72 12.30
C TYR A 202 30.45 5.92 13.21
N GLY A 203 31.47 6.72 12.89
CA GLY A 203 31.80 7.93 13.62
C GLY A 203 31.28 9.17 12.91
N ARG A 204 31.10 10.26 13.65
CA ARG A 204 30.82 11.60 13.11
C ARG A 204 31.66 12.62 13.86
N SER A 205 32.23 13.54 13.11
CA SER A 205 32.95 14.70 13.61
C SER A 205 32.19 15.96 13.23
N TYR A 206 32.18 16.94 14.13
CA TYR A 206 31.42 18.17 13.96
C TYR A 206 32.33 19.38 14.08
N TYR A 207 32.13 20.38 13.23
CA TYR A 207 32.81 21.66 13.37
C TYR A 207 31.85 22.80 13.03
N SER A 208 31.55 23.63 14.01
CA SER A 208 30.58 24.72 13.88
C SER A 208 31.24 26.06 13.61
N ASP A 209 30.40 27.04 13.26
CA ASP A 209 30.78 28.46 13.20
C ASP A 209 31.90 28.79 12.20
N ILE A 210 32.05 28.01 11.13
CA ILE A 210 33.02 28.29 10.07
C ILE A 210 32.48 29.45 9.21
N PRO A 211 33.17 30.60 9.13
CA PRO A 211 32.80 31.65 8.18
C PRO A 211 32.98 31.13 6.76
N ALA A 212 31.95 31.23 5.93
CA ALA A 212 31.98 30.81 4.54
C ALA A 212 31.47 31.91 3.60
N GLU A 213 31.97 31.90 2.37
CA GLU A 213 31.51 32.79 1.30
C GLU A 213 31.30 32.01 0.00
N VAL A 214 30.12 32.16 -0.60
CA VAL A 214 29.77 31.65 -1.93
C VAL A 214 29.21 32.80 -2.75
N SER A 215 29.76 33.04 -3.93
CA SER A 215 29.26 34.07 -4.87
C SER A 215 29.07 35.47 -4.27
N GLY A 216 29.85 35.83 -3.23
CA GLY A 216 29.77 37.13 -2.54
C GLY A 216 28.78 37.19 -1.37
N GLU A 217 28.08 36.11 -1.05
CA GLU A 217 27.23 35.99 0.14
C GLU A 217 27.96 35.26 1.27
N SER A 218 28.03 35.89 2.45
CA SER A 218 28.66 35.31 3.63
C SER A 218 27.64 34.65 4.56
N PHE A 219 28.00 33.49 5.10
CA PHE A 219 27.19 32.73 6.06
C PHE A 219 28.10 31.89 6.97
N THR A 220 27.51 31.20 7.94
CA THR A 220 28.23 30.26 8.79
C THR A 220 27.94 28.82 8.35
N VAL A 221 28.98 27.99 8.39
CA VAL A 221 28.91 26.58 8.04
C VAL A 221 29.00 25.73 9.29
N TYR A 222 28.12 24.73 9.34
CA TYR A 222 28.21 23.59 10.24
C TYR A 222 28.68 22.40 9.41
N LEU A 223 29.90 21.93 9.65
CA LEU A 223 30.52 20.86 8.88
C LEU A 223 30.41 19.53 9.62
N VAL A 224 30.02 18.47 8.91
CA VAL A 224 29.87 17.12 9.44
C VAL A 224 30.67 16.12 8.59
N SER A 225 31.43 15.23 9.22
CA SER A 225 32.11 14.13 8.53
C SER A 225 31.23 12.89 8.40
N TYR A 226 31.23 12.29 7.21
CA TYR A 226 30.56 11.03 6.88
C TYR A 226 31.57 9.97 6.41
N GLU A 227 31.37 8.73 6.84
CA GLU A 227 31.98 7.56 6.23
C GLU A 227 31.19 7.04 5.01
N GLU A 228 31.76 6.06 4.30
CA GLU A 228 31.21 5.51 3.05
C GLU A 228 29.75 5.03 3.20
N GLU A 229 29.42 4.31 4.28
CA GLU A 229 28.04 3.82 4.47
C GLU A 229 27.05 4.94 4.80
N GLN A 230 27.49 6.00 5.47
CA GLN A 230 26.64 7.16 5.73
C GLN A 230 26.33 7.92 4.44
N PHE A 231 27.30 8.04 3.53
CA PHE A 231 27.04 8.56 2.18
C PHE A 231 26.05 7.68 1.41
N ARG A 232 26.17 6.35 1.53
CA ARG A 232 25.21 5.43 0.89
C ARG A 232 23.80 5.57 1.46
N TRP A 233 23.65 5.85 2.76
CA TRP A 233 22.34 6.11 3.36
C TRP A 233 21.75 7.45 2.91
N ALA A 234 22.59 8.46 2.69
CA ALA A 234 22.16 9.77 2.19
C ALA A 234 21.79 9.78 0.69
N GLU A 235 22.07 8.70 -0.06
CA GLU A 235 21.83 8.64 -1.50
C GLU A 235 20.37 8.84 -1.88
N ASP A 236 19.45 8.33 -1.05
CA ASP A 236 18.00 8.46 -1.25
C ASP A 236 17.51 9.92 -1.09
N ASP A 237 18.30 10.80 -0.48
CA ASP A 237 17.97 12.20 -0.20
C ASP A 237 18.56 13.18 -1.22
N LEU A 238 19.29 12.71 -2.23
CA LEU A 238 19.94 13.58 -3.22
C LEU A 238 18.91 14.31 -4.11
N ILE A 239 18.96 15.65 -4.07
CA ILE A 239 18.14 16.52 -4.92
C ILE A 239 18.83 16.76 -6.27
N ASN A 240 20.11 17.17 -6.22
CA ASN A 240 20.90 17.54 -7.38
C ASN A 240 22.40 17.23 -7.15
N GLY A 241 23.15 17.07 -8.25
CA GLY A 241 24.60 16.83 -8.18
C GLY A 241 25.00 15.35 -8.12
N SER A 242 26.15 15.07 -7.50
CA SER A 242 26.68 13.70 -7.37
C SER A 242 27.51 13.52 -6.10
N PHE A 243 27.53 12.30 -5.56
CA PHE A 243 28.36 11.93 -4.41
C PHE A 243 29.83 11.69 -4.75
N GLU A 244 30.17 11.47 -6.02
CA GLU A 244 31.48 10.97 -6.44
C GLU A 244 32.63 11.90 -6.00
N GLY A 245 32.41 13.22 -6.08
CA GLY A 245 33.37 14.23 -5.59
C GLY A 245 33.50 14.25 -4.06
N SER A 246 32.39 14.17 -3.34
CA SER A 246 32.39 14.24 -1.86
C SER A 246 32.88 12.96 -1.18
N VAL A 247 32.60 11.79 -1.77
CA VAL A 247 33.12 10.49 -1.30
C VAL A 247 34.61 10.37 -1.56
N SER A 248 35.10 10.94 -2.68
CA SER A 248 36.52 10.93 -3.02
C SER A 248 37.34 11.99 -2.26
N GLY A 249 36.71 12.75 -1.36
CA GLY A 249 37.36 13.80 -0.56
C GLY A 249 37.62 15.11 -1.30
N ASN A 250 37.03 15.33 -2.47
CA ASN A 250 37.28 16.52 -3.30
C ASN A 250 36.22 17.62 -3.17
N GLY A 251 35.18 17.43 -2.36
CA GLY A 251 34.13 18.43 -2.18
C GLY A 251 33.11 18.08 -1.11
N VAL A 252 32.10 18.94 -0.99
CA VAL A 252 31.08 18.89 0.07
C VAL A 252 29.66 18.80 -0.50
N LEU A 253 28.75 18.24 0.28
CA LEU A 253 27.32 18.24 -0.02
C LEU A 253 26.61 19.24 0.87
N ALA A 254 25.82 20.13 0.27
CA ALA A 254 24.99 21.06 1.01
C ALA A 254 23.68 20.37 1.43
N VAL A 255 23.31 20.42 2.70
CA VAL A 255 21.96 20.00 3.10
C VAL A 255 21.01 21.16 2.89
N TYR A 256 19.94 20.94 2.15
CA TYR A 256 18.93 21.94 1.85
C TYR A 256 18.12 22.25 3.11
N MET A 257 18.28 23.47 3.62
CA MET A 257 17.63 23.94 4.85
C MET A 257 16.76 25.17 4.64
N ASP A 258 17.10 26.00 3.66
CA ASP A 258 16.46 27.29 3.42
C ASP A 258 16.04 27.40 1.94
N PRO A 259 14.74 27.60 1.63
CA PRO A 259 14.29 27.80 0.26
C PRO A 259 14.85 29.04 -0.43
N ASP A 260 15.32 30.02 0.33
CA ASP A 260 15.94 31.24 -0.21
C ASP A 260 17.45 31.06 -0.52
N ARG A 261 18.06 29.95 -0.07
CA ARG A 261 19.48 29.61 -0.33
C ARG A 261 19.63 28.24 -0.99
N THR A 262 19.87 28.27 -2.30
CA THR A 262 20.18 27.09 -3.10
C THR A 262 21.61 27.13 -3.60
N PHE A 263 22.29 26.00 -3.58
CA PHE A 263 23.63 25.84 -4.14
C PHE A 263 23.57 25.00 -5.40
N ASP A 264 24.28 25.45 -6.44
CA ASP A 264 24.38 24.71 -7.70
C ASP A 264 25.60 23.77 -7.66
N PRO A 265 25.48 22.53 -8.18
CA PRO A 265 26.62 21.63 -8.27
C PRO A 265 27.78 22.23 -9.08
N GLY A 266 28.99 22.19 -8.53
CA GLY A 266 30.20 22.76 -9.10
C GLY A 266 30.52 24.19 -8.64
N GLU A 267 29.67 24.80 -7.80
CA GLU A 267 30.01 26.07 -7.15
C GLU A 267 31.20 25.92 -6.19
N GLN A 268 32.02 26.96 -6.11
CA GLN A 268 33.18 27.00 -5.23
C GLN A 268 32.83 27.80 -3.96
N MET A 269 33.02 27.18 -2.81
CA MET A 269 32.83 27.79 -1.50
C MET A 269 34.17 28.08 -0.86
N THR A 270 34.32 29.30 -0.35
CA THR A 270 35.51 29.72 0.39
C THR A 270 35.25 29.60 1.88
N LEU A 271 36.05 28.80 2.59
CA LEU A 271 35.94 28.55 4.03
C LEU A 271 37.05 29.28 4.81
N GLY A 272 36.70 29.96 5.89
CA GLY A 272 37.62 30.58 6.84
C GLY A 272 37.96 29.63 7.98
N LEU A 273 39.01 28.83 7.81
CA LEU A 273 39.45 27.84 8.78
C LEU A 273 40.60 28.39 9.65
N PRO A 274 40.91 27.76 10.81
CA PRO A 274 42.05 28.16 11.63
C PRO A 274 43.39 28.08 10.88
N SER A 275 43.51 27.17 9.91
CA SER A 275 44.67 26.97 9.04
C SER A 275 44.83 28.03 7.96
N GLY A 276 43.76 28.75 7.61
CA GLY A 276 43.73 29.73 6.54
C GLY A 276 42.41 29.72 5.78
N THR A 277 42.44 30.26 4.58
CA THR A 277 41.29 30.27 3.68
C THR A 277 41.43 29.13 2.67
N GLU A 278 40.46 28.21 2.67
CA GLU A 278 40.42 27.09 1.73
C GLU A 278 39.23 27.22 0.79
N THR A 279 39.35 26.66 -0.41
CA THR A 279 38.25 26.63 -1.39
C THR A 279 37.84 25.18 -1.64
N VAL A 280 36.55 24.89 -1.47
CA VAL A 280 35.96 23.57 -1.64
C VAL A 280 34.81 23.61 -2.64
N GLU A 281 34.68 22.58 -3.46
CA GLU A 281 33.60 22.44 -4.43
C GLU A 281 32.33 21.90 -3.75
N ILE A 282 31.18 22.49 -4.08
CA ILE A 282 29.87 21.97 -3.68
C ILE A 282 29.42 20.95 -4.73
N CYS A 283 29.45 19.66 -4.40
CA CYS A 283 29.18 18.58 -5.35
C CYS A 283 27.69 18.32 -5.59
N GLY A 284 26.81 18.79 -4.69
CA GLY A 284 25.38 18.55 -4.75
C GLY A 284 24.63 18.97 -3.49
N SER A 285 23.32 18.71 -3.46
CA SER A 285 22.47 18.98 -2.30
C SER A 285 21.55 17.85 -1.89
N LEU A 286 21.29 17.75 -0.58
CA LEU A 286 20.47 16.73 0.07
C LEU A 286 19.18 17.33 0.64
N ALA A 287 18.08 16.57 0.65
CA ALA A 287 16.75 17.03 1.04
C ALA A 287 16.46 16.99 2.54
N GLU A 288 16.91 15.96 3.25
CA GLU A 288 16.58 15.78 4.66
C GLU A 288 17.70 16.30 5.56
N ASN A 289 17.33 17.12 6.54
CA ASN A 289 18.23 17.50 7.62
C ASN A 289 18.05 16.54 8.80
N MET A 290 19.10 15.78 9.10
CA MET A 290 19.15 14.84 10.22
C MET A 290 19.72 15.46 11.51
N PHE A 291 20.19 16.71 11.46
CA PHE A 291 20.95 17.34 12.55
C PHE A 291 20.26 18.60 13.08
N ASN A 292 20.47 18.88 14.37
CA ASN A 292 20.00 20.11 14.96
C ASN A 292 21.01 21.23 14.70
N VAL A 293 20.79 21.99 13.64
CA VAL A 293 21.70 23.04 13.18
C VAL A 293 21.20 24.40 13.69
N PRO A 294 22.07 25.28 14.21
CA PRO A 294 21.68 26.61 14.67
C PRO A 294 21.02 27.45 13.55
N ASP A 295 20.06 28.28 13.92
CA ASP A 295 19.37 29.20 12.99
C ASP A 295 20.38 30.08 12.22
N GLY A 296 20.32 30.04 10.90
CA GLY A 296 21.15 30.85 9.99
C GLY A 296 22.47 30.20 9.54
N ALA A 297 22.85 29.04 10.12
CA ALA A 297 23.96 28.23 9.64
C ALA A 297 23.51 27.28 8.51
N VAL A 298 24.45 26.95 7.62
CA VAL A 298 24.25 25.98 6.54
C VAL A 298 25.01 24.71 6.87
N LEU A 299 24.34 23.57 6.78
CA LEU A 299 24.93 22.27 7.03
C LEU A 299 25.62 21.74 5.77
N PHE A 300 26.90 21.40 5.90
CA PHE A 300 27.67 20.73 4.86
C PHE A 300 28.19 19.38 5.35
N ILE A 301 28.17 18.39 4.46
CA ILE A 301 28.67 17.04 4.70
C ILE A 301 29.90 16.78 3.82
N CYS A 302 30.97 16.25 4.40
CA CYS A 302 32.20 15.88 3.70
C CYS A 302 32.71 14.51 4.15
N SER A 303 33.65 13.93 3.40
CA SER A 303 34.34 12.71 3.84
C SER A 303 35.19 12.97 5.08
N GLU A 304 35.44 11.94 5.87
CA GLU A 304 36.36 12.02 7.02
C GLU A 304 37.75 12.55 6.66
N ASP A 305 38.30 12.12 5.52
CA ASP A 305 39.63 12.54 5.05
C ASP A 305 39.67 14.06 4.80
N LEU A 306 38.67 14.59 4.08
CA LEU A 306 38.54 16.03 3.82
C LEU A 306 38.26 16.80 5.13
N PHE A 307 37.47 16.25 6.05
CA PHE A 307 37.23 16.89 7.34
C PHE A 307 38.52 17.08 8.13
N GLU A 308 39.35 16.03 8.19
CA GLU A 308 40.65 16.06 8.88
C GLU A 308 41.63 17.02 8.18
N GLU A 309 41.64 17.07 6.85
CA GLU A 309 42.44 18.02 6.07
C GLU A 309 42.05 19.48 6.36
N LEU A 310 40.76 19.79 6.37
CA LEU A 310 40.27 21.16 6.57
C LEU A 310 40.43 21.64 8.01
N THR A 311 40.12 20.79 8.98
CA THR A 311 40.03 21.18 10.40
C THR A 311 41.26 20.82 11.23
N GLY A 312 42.06 19.85 10.78
CA GLY A 312 43.14 19.25 11.56
C GLY A 312 42.66 18.30 12.68
N ILE A 313 41.36 17.97 12.70
CA ILE A 313 40.74 17.13 13.74
C ILE A 313 40.59 15.71 13.20
N GLY A 314 41.24 14.75 13.87
CA GLY A 314 41.18 13.33 13.53
C GLY A 314 40.32 12.49 14.49
N GLN A 315 39.64 13.13 15.45
CA GLN A 315 38.78 12.48 16.45
C GLN A 315 37.30 12.61 16.08
N TYR A 316 36.47 11.77 16.68
CA TYR A 316 35.01 11.83 16.56
C TYR A 316 34.39 12.61 17.73
N SER A 317 33.22 13.19 17.45
CA SER A 317 32.32 13.72 18.47
C SER A 317 31.23 12.71 18.84
N VAL A 318 30.82 11.86 17.90
CA VAL A 318 29.85 10.79 18.12
C VAL A 318 30.35 9.50 17.50
N ILE A 319 30.21 8.38 18.21
CA ILE A 319 30.30 7.03 17.67
C ILE A 319 28.95 6.36 17.84
N ASP A 320 28.37 5.95 16.73
CA ASP A 320 27.13 5.18 16.69
C ASP A 320 27.43 3.70 16.50
N VAL A 321 26.67 2.87 17.20
CA VAL A 321 26.79 1.42 17.14
C VAL A 321 25.43 0.81 16.81
N GLN A 322 25.43 -0.08 15.83
CA GLN A 322 24.32 -0.98 15.52
C GLN A 322 24.68 -2.39 15.95
N PHE A 323 23.82 -3.05 16.71
CA PHE A 323 24.09 -4.39 17.21
C PHE A 323 23.53 -5.48 16.29
N THR A 324 23.99 -6.69 16.53
CA THR A 324 23.38 -7.91 16.01
C THR A 324 22.04 -8.19 16.73
N ALA A 325 21.18 -9.01 16.12
CA ALA A 325 19.85 -9.28 16.65
C ALA A 325 19.83 -10.02 18.01
N ASP A 326 20.94 -10.70 18.36
CA ASP A 326 21.04 -11.56 19.54
C ASP A 326 21.71 -10.85 20.74
N VAL A 327 21.94 -9.53 20.64
CA VAL A 327 22.60 -8.74 21.69
C VAL A 327 21.81 -8.77 23.01
N THR A 328 22.52 -8.96 24.11
CA THR A 328 21.96 -8.94 25.47
C THR A 328 22.28 -7.63 26.19
N ASP A 329 21.58 -7.36 27.29
CA ASP A 329 21.87 -6.19 28.13
C ASP A 329 23.27 -6.27 28.77
N GLN A 330 23.79 -7.49 28.99
CA GLN A 330 25.15 -7.66 29.47
C GLN A 330 26.17 -7.24 28.41
N ASP A 331 25.96 -7.61 27.14
CA ASP A 331 26.85 -7.23 26.05
C ASP A 331 26.89 -5.70 25.87
N VAL A 332 25.74 -5.03 25.99
CA VAL A 332 25.68 -3.56 25.91
C VAL A 332 26.38 -2.89 27.08
N GLU A 333 26.29 -3.46 28.29
CA GLU A 333 27.04 -2.95 29.44
C GLU A 333 28.56 -3.13 29.27
N GLU A 334 28.99 -4.25 28.65
CA GLU A 334 30.39 -4.46 28.29
C GLU A 334 30.87 -3.39 27.29
N ILE A 335 30.08 -3.11 26.25
CA ILE A 335 30.36 -2.02 25.28
C ILE A 335 30.40 -0.65 25.95
N ARG A 336 29.45 -0.35 26.85
CA ARG A 336 29.42 0.88 27.65
C ARG A 336 30.70 1.02 28.47
N SER A 337 31.18 -0.07 29.07
CA SER A 337 32.42 -0.05 29.86
C SER A 337 33.68 0.18 29.01
N LEU A 338 33.68 -0.24 27.73
CA LEU A 338 34.79 0.01 26.81
C LEU A 338 34.91 1.48 26.40
N ALA A 339 33.79 2.22 26.36
CA ALA A 339 33.80 3.65 26.08
C ALA A 339 34.56 4.45 27.16
N GLY A 340 34.53 3.97 28.40
CA GLY A 340 35.20 4.60 29.54
C GLY A 340 34.43 5.75 30.18
N ASP A 341 35.06 6.42 31.14
CA ASP A 341 34.50 7.56 31.85
C ASP A 341 34.79 8.86 31.08
N GLY A 342 33.77 9.70 30.86
CA GLY A 342 33.91 11.02 30.22
C GLY A 342 33.00 11.26 29.01
N PHE A 343 32.37 10.21 28.50
CA PHE A 343 31.40 10.28 27.39
C PHE A 343 29.99 9.93 27.86
N THR A 344 28.99 10.46 27.17
CA THR A 344 27.59 10.09 27.36
C THR A 344 27.28 8.90 26.48
N VAL A 345 26.79 7.80 27.08
CA VAL A 345 26.40 6.60 26.34
C VAL A 345 24.89 6.42 26.42
N GLU A 346 24.20 6.60 25.30
CA GLU A 346 22.75 6.53 25.18
C GLU A 346 22.31 5.22 24.48
N ASP A 347 21.41 4.46 25.11
CA ASP A 347 20.85 3.23 24.53
C ASP A 347 19.48 3.53 23.90
N TYR A 348 19.41 3.37 22.59
CA TYR A 348 18.22 3.62 21.78
C TYR A 348 17.44 2.35 21.44
N ARG A 349 17.92 1.15 21.79
CA ARG A 349 17.29 -0.13 21.40
C ARG A 349 15.82 -0.21 21.81
N MET A 350 15.49 0.23 23.02
CA MET A 350 14.11 0.23 23.51
C MET A 350 13.24 1.19 22.70
N GLY A 351 13.69 2.44 22.51
CA GLY A 351 12.99 3.44 21.69
C GLY A 351 12.82 2.98 20.23
N ASN A 352 13.86 2.42 19.63
CA ASN A 352 13.83 1.84 18.30
C ASN A 352 12.80 0.70 18.21
N SER A 353 12.77 -0.19 19.22
CA SER A 353 11.78 -1.27 19.27
C SER A 353 10.34 -0.74 19.34
N GLU A 354 10.11 0.37 20.05
CA GLU A 354 8.80 1.01 20.17
C GLU A 354 8.38 1.69 18.86
N VAL A 355 9.25 2.48 18.25
CA VAL A 355 8.99 3.14 16.95
C VAL A 355 8.68 2.10 15.88
N ARG A 356 9.53 1.07 15.78
CA ARG A 356 9.33 -0.05 14.84
C ARG A 356 8.03 -0.80 15.09
N GLY A 357 7.74 -1.11 16.35
CA GLY A 357 6.51 -1.78 16.78
C GLY A 357 5.26 -0.97 16.43
N ALA A 358 5.27 0.33 16.71
CA ALA A 358 4.17 1.24 16.37
C ALA A 358 3.96 1.33 14.85
N TYR A 359 5.05 1.52 14.09
CA TYR A 359 5.01 1.57 12.63
C TYR A 359 4.41 0.30 12.04
N TYR A 360 4.94 -0.88 12.38
CA TYR A 360 4.44 -2.15 11.84
C TYR A 360 3.02 -2.48 12.28
N SER A 361 2.61 -2.07 13.48
CA SER A 361 1.22 -2.25 13.93
C SER A 361 0.24 -1.43 13.09
N PHE A 362 0.58 -0.17 12.81
CA PHE A 362 -0.24 0.70 11.97
C PHE A 362 -0.23 0.23 10.50
N ALA A 363 0.94 -0.18 10.00
CA ALA A 363 1.09 -0.75 8.67
C ALA A 363 0.21 -2.01 8.51
N LEU A 364 0.22 -2.94 9.48
CA LEU A 364 -0.63 -4.12 9.45
C LEU A 364 -2.12 -3.75 9.36
N PHE A 365 -2.55 -2.71 10.10
CA PHE A 365 -3.93 -2.24 10.05
C PHE A 365 -4.30 -1.66 8.67
N LEU A 366 -3.48 -0.75 8.13
CA LEU A 366 -3.75 -0.09 6.85
C LEU A 366 -3.66 -1.06 5.66
N TYR A 367 -2.55 -1.79 5.54
CA TYR A 367 -2.37 -2.76 4.46
C TYR A 367 -3.35 -3.93 4.60
N GLY A 368 -3.68 -4.34 5.83
CA GLY A 368 -4.74 -5.32 6.10
C GLY A 368 -6.10 -4.84 5.60
N PHE A 369 -6.45 -3.57 5.83
CA PHE A 369 -7.71 -3.00 5.34
C PHE A 369 -7.75 -2.90 3.81
N LEU A 370 -6.65 -2.49 3.17
CA LEU A 370 -6.53 -2.49 1.71
C LEU A 370 -6.64 -3.91 1.13
N ALA A 371 -6.06 -4.91 1.77
CA ALA A 371 -6.19 -6.30 1.39
C ALA A 371 -7.66 -6.77 1.48
N VAL A 372 -8.39 -6.36 2.52
CA VAL A 372 -9.83 -6.64 2.64
C VAL A 372 -10.63 -5.95 1.53
N ILE A 373 -10.36 -4.68 1.21
CA ILE A 373 -11.01 -3.97 0.10
C ILE A 373 -10.75 -4.70 -1.23
N ALA A 374 -9.50 -5.10 -1.48
CA ALA A 374 -9.13 -5.85 -2.67
C ALA A 374 -9.87 -7.19 -2.72
N LEU A 375 -9.93 -7.94 -1.62
CA LEU A 375 -10.65 -9.22 -1.54
C LEU A 375 -12.15 -9.07 -1.80
N ILE A 376 -12.80 -8.06 -1.21
CA ILE A 376 -14.20 -7.73 -1.46
C ILE A 376 -14.41 -7.42 -2.94
N SER A 377 -13.47 -6.71 -3.56
CA SER A 377 -13.50 -6.36 -4.98
C SER A 377 -13.39 -7.59 -5.88
N ILE A 378 -12.49 -8.52 -5.56
CA ILE A 378 -12.37 -9.81 -6.27
C ILE A 378 -13.71 -10.56 -6.23
N PHE A 379 -14.28 -10.74 -5.04
CA PHE A 379 -15.57 -11.42 -4.90
C PHE A 379 -16.71 -10.68 -5.59
N ASN A 380 -16.71 -9.35 -5.53
CA ASN A 380 -17.69 -8.52 -6.22
C ASN A 380 -17.65 -8.77 -7.73
N ILE A 381 -16.46 -8.78 -8.32
CA ILE A 381 -16.25 -9.00 -9.76
C ILE A 381 -16.71 -10.40 -10.17
N ILE A 382 -16.25 -11.44 -9.45
CA ILE A 382 -16.62 -12.83 -9.73
C ILE A 382 -18.14 -13.02 -9.66
N ASN A 383 -18.78 -12.54 -8.59
CA ASN A 383 -20.23 -12.66 -8.41
C ASN A 383 -21.02 -11.92 -9.49
N SER A 384 -20.53 -10.74 -9.87
CA SER A 384 -21.15 -9.90 -10.89
C SER A 384 -21.11 -10.56 -12.28
N ILE A 385 -19.96 -11.10 -12.68
CA ILE A 385 -19.78 -11.78 -13.97
C ILE A 385 -20.55 -13.11 -13.99
N ALA A 386 -20.47 -13.90 -12.92
CA ALA A 386 -21.24 -15.13 -12.79
C ALA A 386 -22.75 -14.87 -12.96
N MET A 387 -23.25 -13.75 -12.41
CA MET A 387 -24.64 -13.34 -12.58
C MET A 387 -24.94 -12.90 -14.02
N SER A 388 -24.06 -12.12 -14.67
CA SER A 388 -24.25 -11.69 -16.07
C SER A 388 -24.35 -12.89 -17.01
N VAL A 389 -23.45 -13.86 -16.86
CA VAL A 389 -23.47 -15.10 -17.68
C VAL A 389 -24.71 -15.92 -17.40
N SER A 390 -25.06 -16.13 -16.12
CA SER A 390 -26.22 -16.94 -15.74
C SER A 390 -27.53 -16.35 -16.28
N ALA A 391 -27.63 -15.02 -16.39
CA ALA A 391 -28.80 -14.35 -16.95
C ALA A 391 -28.99 -14.60 -18.46
N ARG A 392 -27.93 -15.00 -19.19
CA ARG A 392 -27.93 -15.20 -20.65
C ARG A 392 -27.72 -16.66 -21.05
N ILE A 393 -27.80 -17.59 -20.11
CA ILE A 393 -27.50 -19.01 -20.35
C ILE A 393 -28.37 -19.62 -21.49
N ASN A 394 -29.63 -19.19 -21.60
CA ASN A 394 -30.53 -19.63 -22.66
C ASN A 394 -30.15 -19.06 -24.04
N GLU A 395 -29.64 -17.81 -24.10
CA GLU A 395 -29.14 -17.20 -25.34
C GLU A 395 -27.89 -17.94 -25.82
N TYR A 396 -26.98 -18.25 -24.91
CA TYR A 396 -25.80 -19.07 -25.17
C TYR A 396 -26.17 -20.47 -25.66
N GLY A 397 -27.22 -21.06 -25.07
CA GLY A 397 -27.78 -22.32 -25.52
C GLY A 397 -28.26 -22.28 -26.98
N ALA A 398 -29.05 -21.27 -27.35
CA ALA A 398 -29.52 -21.10 -28.73
C ALA A 398 -28.36 -20.89 -29.73
N MET A 399 -27.35 -20.09 -29.37
CA MET A 399 -26.16 -19.90 -30.21
C MET A 399 -25.38 -21.21 -30.43
N ARG A 400 -25.32 -22.08 -29.42
CA ARG A 400 -24.70 -23.40 -29.53
C ARG A 400 -25.48 -24.33 -30.45
N ALA A 401 -26.81 -24.28 -30.40
CA ALA A 401 -27.67 -25.03 -31.34
C ALA A 401 -27.50 -24.58 -32.80
N ILE A 402 -27.18 -23.30 -33.03
CA ILE A 402 -26.87 -22.74 -34.37
C ILE A 402 -25.43 -23.06 -34.83
N GLY A 403 -24.59 -23.65 -33.96
CA GLY A 403 -23.25 -24.14 -34.31
C GLY A 403 -22.08 -23.31 -33.77
N MET A 404 -22.33 -22.38 -32.84
CA MET A 404 -21.24 -21.63 -32.18
C MET A 404 -20.39 -22.55 -31.29
N SER A 405 -19.07 -22.53 -31.46
CA SER A 405 -18.16 -23.34 -30.63
C SER A 405 -18.06 -22.83 -29.19
N SER A 406 -17.73 -23.72 -28.24
CA SER A 406 -17.50 -23.33 -26.83
C SER A 406 -16.38 -22.29 -26.70
N ALA A 407 -15.33 -22.38 -27.52
CA ALA A 407 -14.23 -21.42 -27.53
C ALA A 407 -14.69 -20.02 -27.97
N GLN A 408 -15.52 -19.92 -29.03
CA GLN A 408 -16.09 -18.65 -29.45
C GLN A 408 -17.00 -18.06 -28.36
N MET A 409 -17.78 -18.89 -27.67
CA MET A 409 -18.65 -18.43 -26.58
C MET A 409 -17.84 -17.88 -25.40
N ILE A 410 -16.76 -18.56 -25.02
CA ILE A 410 -15.83 -18.08 -23.97
C ILE A 410 -15.21 -16.74 -24.38
N ARG A 411 -14.81 -16.57 -25.64
CA ARG A 411 -14.30 -15.29 -26.16
C ARG A 411 -15.34 -14.17 -26.09
N THR A 412 -16.61 -14.48 -26.36
CA THR A 412 -17.71 -13.51 -26.19
C THR A 412 -17.86 -13.09 -24.73
N VAL A 413 -17.84 -14.04 -23.77
CA VAL A 413 -17.92 -13.73 -22.34
C VAL A 413 -16.69 -12.95 -21.86
N ALA A 414 -15.49 -13.29 -22.36
CA ALA A 414 -14.26 -12.58 -22.06
C ALA A 414 -14.31 -11.13 -22.58
N ALA A 415 -14.80 -10.90 -23.80
CA ALA A 415 -14.98 -9.57 -24.36
C ALA A 415 -16.05 -8.74 -23.61
N GLU A 416 -17.15 -9.38 -23.18
CA GLU A 416 -18.15 -8.74 -22.32
C GLU A 416 -17.52 -8.30 -20.99
N THR A 417 -16.76 -9.19 -20.37
CA THR A 417 -16.04 -8.94 -19.11
C THR A 417 -15.03 -7.80 -19.25
N ALA A 418 -14.19 -7.85 -20.29
CA ALA A 418 -13.20 -6.82 -20.58
C ALA A 418 -13.87 -5.45 -20.80
N THR A 419 -15.05 -5.41 -21.42
CA THR A 419 -15.82 -4.17 -21.59
C THR A 419 -16.25 -3.59 -20.24
N TYR A 420 -16.76 -4.42 -19.31
CA TYR A 420 -17.12 -3.95 -17.98
C TYR A 420 -15.90 -3.50 -17.16
N VAL A 421 -14.79 -4.24 -17.24
CA VAL A 421 -13.54 -3.87 -16.56
C VAL A 421 -13.00 -2.55 -17.10
N PHE A 422 -12.94 -2.37 -18.41
CA PHE A 422 -12.47 -1.13 -19.04
C PHE A 422 -13.28 0.09 -18.57
N TRP A 423 -14.60 0.02 -18.66
CA TRP A 423 -15.47 1.13 -18.24
C TRP A 423 -15.50 1.32 -16.72
N GLY A 424 -15.38 0.24 -15.95
CA GLY A 424 -15.21 0.30 -14.51
C GLY A 424 -13.92 1.01 -14.11
N ILE A 425 -12.80 0.72 -14.79
CA ILE A 425 -11.52 1.42 -14.61
C ILE A 425 -11.65 2.89 -14.97
N ALA A 426 -12.19 3.19 -16.17
CA ALA A 426 -12.35 4.57 -16.62
C ALA A 426 -13.20 5.39 -15.63
N ALA A 427 -14.36 4.89 -15.22
CA ALA A 427 -15.23 5.59 -14.27
C ALA A 427 -14.65 5.63 -12.85
N GLY A 428 -14.00 4.55 -12.42
CA GLY A 428 -13.37 4.43 -11.11
C GLY A 428 -12.19 5.37 -10.92
N CYS A 429 -11.30 5.48 -11.91
CA CYS A 429 -10.21 6.44 -11.90
C CYS A 429 -10.73 7.88 -12.03
N ALA A 430 -11.72 8.13 -12.90
CA ALA A 430 -12.30 9.46 -13.09
C ALA A 430 -12.93 10.05 -11.81
N ALA A 431 -13.52 9.21 -10.96
CA ALA A 431 -14.09 9.63 -9.68
C ALA A 431 -13.11 9.45 -8.49
N GLY A 432 -12.28 8.41 -8.53
CA GLY A 432 -11.39 8.02 -7.44
C GLY A 432 -10.15 8.91 -7.32
N LEU A 433 -9.57 9.37 -8.44
CA LEU A 433 -8.40 10.25 -8.41
C LEU A 433 -8.74 11.65 -7.82
N PRO A 434 -9.84 12.33 -8.22
CA PRO A 434 -10.23 13.58 -7.56
C PRO A 434 -10.53 13.41 -6.06
N LEU A 435 -11.14 12.28 -5.68
CA LEU A 435 -11.39 11.98 -4.27
C LEU A 435 -10.10 11.72 -3.50
N ASN A 436 -9.16 10.97 -4.09
CA ASN A 436 -7.83 10.74 -3.53
C ASN A 436 -7.09 12.07 -3.32
N TYR A 437 -7.07 12.94 -4.34
CA TYR A 437 -6.50 14.28 -4.23
C TYR A 437 -7.10 15.04 -3.04
N LYS A 438 -8.44 15.07 -2.91
CA LYS A 438 -9.10 15.79 -1.82
C LYS A 438 -8.81 15.22 -0.44
N ILE A 439 -8.68 13.90 -0.32
CA ILE A 439 -8.33 13.25 0.95
C ILE A 439 -6.86 13.50 1.28
N TYR A 440 -5.96 13.42 0.30
CA TYR A 440 -4.54 13.71 0.49
C TYR A 440 -4.33 15.17 0.90
N ASP A 441 -4.97 16.12 0.22
CA ASP A 441 -4.93 17.55 0.55
C ASP A 441 -5.35 17.79 2.02
N MET A 442 -6.44 17.13 2.45
CA MET A 442 -6.95 17.24 3.82
C MET A 442 -6.07 16.55 4.87
N LEU A 443 -5.49 15.39 4.55
CA LEU A 443 -4.75 14.58 5.52
C LEU A 443 -3.27 14.96 5.61
N VAL A 444 -2.64 15.20 4.46
CA VAL A 444 -1.19 15.35 4.28
C VAL A 444 -0.83 16.80 4.02
N THR A 445 -1.26 17.38 2.89
CA THR A 445 -0.86 18.74 2.47
C THR A 445 -1.19 19.80 3.53
N PHE A 446 -2.37 19.73 4.16
CA PHE A 446 -2.75 20.68 5.22
C PHE A 446 -1.85 20.60 6.46
N ARG A 447 -1.20 19.47 6.73
CA ARG A 447 -0.36 19.25 7.92
C ARG A 447 1.13 19.43 7.66
N TRP A 448 1.62 18.94 6.52
CA TRP A 448 3.06 18.91 6.20
C TRP A 448 3.43 19.81 5.02
N GLY A 449 2.46 20.35 4.27
CA GLY A 449 2.73 21.23 3.12
C GLY A 449 3.06 20.48 1.82
N ASP A 450 3.13 19.15 1.85
CA ASP A 450 3.53 18.35 0.70
C ASP A 450 2.55 18.46 -0.47
N ALA A 451 3.10 18.63 -1.66
CA ALA A 451 2.32 18.64 -2.89
C ALA A 451 1.77 17.26 -3.21
N TRP A 452 0.50 17.20 -3.62
CA TRP A 452 -0.09 15.94 -4.10
C TRP A 452 0.66 15.43 -5.32
N TYR A 453 1.06 14.17 -5.27
CA TYR A 453 1.62 13.44 -6.39
C TYR A 453 0.66 12.32 -6.84
N PHE A 454 0.75 11.94 -8.11
CA PHE A 454 -0.14 10.92 -8.67
C PHE A 454 0.12 9.55 -8.01
N PRO A 455 -0.89 8.88 -7.40
CA PRO A 455 -0.70 7.65 -6.62
C PRO A 455 -0.51 6.42 -7.53
N THR A 456 0.63 6.37 -8.22
CA THR A 456 0.94 5.39 -9.26
C THR A 456 0.87 3.96 -8.72
N THR A 457 1.45 3.71 -7.55
CA THR A 457 1.47 2.38 -6.90
C THR A 457 0.05 1.88 -6.63
N ALA A 458 -0.80 2.69 -6.00
CA ALA A 458 -2.17 2.34 -5.69
C ALA A 458 -3.01 2.08 -6.95
N VAL A 459 -2.86 2.92 -7.99
CA VAL A 459 -3.55 2.77 -9.27
C VAL A 459 -3.14 1.48 -9.98
N VAL A 460 -1.84 1.19 -10.07
CA VAL A 460 -1.33 -0.03 -10.71
C VAL A 460 -1.82 -1.28 -9.97
N VAL A 461 -1.77 -1.29 -8.64
CA VAL A 461 -2.22 -2.42 -7.83
C VAL A 461 -3.70 -2.69 -8.03
N ILE A 462 -4.57 -1.68 -7.93
CA ILE A 462 -6.02 -1.90 -8.05
C ILE A 462 -6.44 -2.29 -9.47
N ILE A 463 -5.82 -1.71 -10.50
CA ILE A 463 -6.04 -2.11 -11.90
C ILE A 463 -5.59 -3.55 -12.12
N GLY A 464 -4.42 -3.93 -11.57
CA GLY A 464 -3.93 -5.30 -11.61
C GLY A 464 -4.92 -6.28 -10.97
N VAL A 465 -5.40 -5.97 -9.76
CA VAL A 465 -6.42 -6.77 -9.06
C VAL A 465 -7.69 -6.90 -9.91
N MET A 466 -8.14 -5.82 -10.56
CA MET A 466 -9.34 -5.88 -11.40
C MET A 466 -9.18 -6.72 -12.65
N ILE A 467 -8.05 -6.60 -13.36
CA ILE A 467 -7.78 -7.39 -14.57
C ILE A 467 -7.67 -8.86 -14.21
N LEU A 468 -6.92 -9.20 -13.15
CA LEU A 468 -6.78 -10.57 -12.66
C LEU A 468 -8.11 -11.15 -12.20
N SER A 469 -8.91 -10.37 -11.47
CA SER A 469 -10.26 -10.77 -11.04
C SER A 469 -11.19 -11.00 -12.23
N GLY A 470 -11.16 -10.10 -13.21
CA GLY A 470 -11.94 -10.23 -14.44
C GLY A 470 -11.57 -11.49 -15.21
N ALA A 471 -10.28 -11.79 -15.37
CA ALA A 471 -9.81 -13.02 -16.00
C ALA A 471 -10.24 -14.27 -15.21
N ALA A 472 -10.03 -14.28 -13.88
CA ALA A 472 -10.42 -15.39 -13.02
C ALA A 472 -11.94 -15.63 -13.02
N ALA A 473 -12.73 -14.56 -13.10
CA ALA A 473 -14.18 -14.63 -13.13
C ALA A 473 -14.74 -15.28 -14.41
N VAL A 474 -13.99 -15.32 -15.53
CA VAL A 474 -14.38 -16.03 -16.76
C VAL A 474 -14.20 -17.55 -16.63
N CYS A 475 -13.31 -18.02 -15.73
CA CYS A 475 -13.04 -19.45 -15.53
C CYS A 475 -14.29 -20.23 -15.06
N GLY A 476 -15.09 -19.65 -14.15
CA GLY A 476 -16.33 -20.28 -13.67
C GLY A 476 -17.37 -20.51 -14.78
N PRO A 477 -17.77 -19.45 -15.52
CA PRO A 477 -18.55 -19.54 -16.75
C PRO A 477 -18.02 -20.54 -17.77
N SER A 478 -16.71 -20.56 -18.02
CA SER A 478 -16.09 -21.48 -18.97
C SER A 478 -16.39 -22.94 -18.63
N ARG A 479 -16.22 -23.35 -17.37
CA ARG A 479 -16.56 -24.71 -16.91
C ARG A 479 -18.04 -25.04 -17.15
N ARG A 480 -18.95 -24.14 -16.75
CA ARG A 480 -20.39 -24.33 -16.96
C ARG A 480 -20.75 -24.47 -18.44
N ILE A 481 -20.16 -23.64 -19.31
CA ILE A 481 -20.40 -23.69 -20.75
C ILE A 481 -19.92 -25.01 -21.35
N HIS A 482 -18.78 -25.53 -20.91
CA HIS A 482 -18.29 -26.84 -21.36
C HIS A 482 -19.19 -28.00 -20.92
N GLU A 483 -19.71 -27.94 -19.70
CA GLU A 483 -20.57 -28.98 -19.10
C GLU A 483 -22.01 -28.98 -19.67
N MET A 484 -22.45 -27.91 -20.33
CA MET A 484 -23.78 -27.89 -20.96
C MET A 484 -23.87 -28.93 -22.08
N SER A 485 -24.80 -29.88 -21.96
CA SER A 485 -25.13 -30.81 -23.04
C SER A 485 -25.98 -30.10 -24.10
N ILE A 486 -25.72 -30.39 -25.38
CA ILE A 486 -26.51 -29.87 -26.50
C ILE A 486 -27.97 -30.34 -26.40
N VAL A 487 -28.18 -31.54 -25.83
CA VAL A 487 -29.49 -32.17 -25.69
C VAL A 487 -30.37 -31.44 -24.66
N ASP A 488 -29.83 -31.09 -23.49
CA ASP A 488 -30.57 -30.33 -22.46
C ASP A 488 -30.99 -28.96 -22.97
N THR A 489 -30.13 -28.37 -23.81
CA THR A 489 -30.35 -27.05 -24.41
C THR A 489 -31.48 -27.06 -25.43
N ILE A 490 -31.58 -28.10 -26.26
CA ILE A 490 -32.66 -28.27 -27.24
C ILE A 490 -33.97 -28.65 -26.55
N SER A 491 -33.95 -29.40 -25.45
CA SER A 491 -35.16 -29.75 -24.69
C SER A 491 -35.74 -28.59 -23.85
N ALA A 492 -34.98 -27.50 -23.66
CA ALA A 492 -35.38 -26.32 -22.92
C ALA A 492 -35.88 -25.15 -23.80
N LEU A 493 -35.73 -25.27 -25.13
CA LEU A 493 -36.34 -24.41 -26.16
C LEU A 493 -37.74 -24.93 -26.46
#